data_AF-A0A2D6JMA1-F1
#
_entry.id   AF-A0A2D6JMA1-F1
#
_cell.length_a   1.000
_cell.length_b   1.000
_cell.length_c   1.000
_cell.angle_alpha   90.00
_cell.angle_beta   90.00
_cell.angle_gamma   90.00
#
_symmetry.space_group_name_H-M   'P 1'
#
loop_
_entity.id
_entity.type
_entity.pdbx_description
1 polymer ?
#
loop_
_entity_poly.entity_id
_entity_poly.type
_entity_poly.pdbx_seq_one_letter_code
_entity_poly.pdbx_strand_id
1 'polypeptide(L)'
;MQTDKTTKTKNTKNTDNSVTDALPSSFKKFRRIPEVESFYRFIFENDLRKEGKVIIDKILLKRKLIRMAAKNASKKTSRAKTAKH
;
A
#
# COMPACT_ATOMS: atom_id res chain seq x y z
N MET A 1 42.27 -12.18 23.06
CA MET A 1 41.41 -13.29 22.60
C MET A 1 39.99 -13.01 23.07
N GLN A 2 39.01 -13.17 22.19
CA GLN A 2 37.57 -13.03 22.45
C GLN A 2 37.01 -14.32 23.08
N THR A 3 35.95 -14.21 23.88
CA THR A 3 34.78 -15.12 24.05
C THR A 3 33.84 -14.48 25.10
N ASP A 4 32.51 -14.50 25.10
CA ASP A 4 31.44 -14.83 24.15
C ASP A 4 30.18 -14.08 24.67
N LYS A 5 29.48 -13.32 23.82
CA LYS A 5 28.16 -12.74 24.16
C LYS A 5 27.08 -13.69 23.70
N THR A 6 26.47 -14.40 24.65
CA THR A 6 25.36 -15.33 24.41
C THR A 6 24.13 -14.58 23.91
N THR A 7 23.64 -15.01 22.75
CA THR A 7 22.47 -14.52 22.02
C THR A 7 21.17 -14.73 22.80
N LYS A 8 20.56 -13.64 23.28
CA LYS A 8 19.11 -13.59 23.53
C LYS A 8 18.42 -13.10 22.26
N THR A 9 18.09 -14.00 21.35
CA THR A 9 17.22 -13.70 20.20
C THR A 9 15.78 -13.58 20.72
N LYS A 10 15.49 -12.42 21.32
CA LYS A 10 14.14 -11.97 21.65
C LYS A 10 13.49 -11.42 20.39
N ASN A 11 12.30 -11.94 20.11
CA ASN A 11 11.22 -11.36 19.34
C ASN A 11 11.57 -10.88 17.93
N THR A 12 11.05 -11.64 16.95
CA THR A 12 10.56 -11.14 15.68
C THR A 12 10.18 -9.68 15.81
N LYS A 13 11.07 -8.81 15.32
CA LYS A 13 10.86 -7.36 15.33
C LYS A 13 9.51 -7.11 14.68
N ASN A 14 8.62 -6.49 15.45
CA ASN A 14 7.55 -5.70 14.90
C ASN A 14 8.12 -4.92 13.72
N THR A 15 7.58 -5.16 12.53
CA THR A 15 7.83 -4.33 11.36
C THR A 15 7.30 -2.95 11.73
N ASP A 16 8.20 -2.15 12.29
CA ASP A 16 7.94 -0.78 12.66
C ASP A 16 7.68 -0.03 11.36
N ASN A 17 6.41 0.32 11.12
CA ASN A 17 5.95 1.13 9.98
C ASN A 17 6.43 2.60 10.09
N SER A 18 7.61 2.83 10.68
CA SER A 18 8.23 4.12 10.92
C SER A 18 9.18 4.55 9.80
N VAL A 19 9.11 3.92 8.63
CA VAL A 19 9.68 4.46 7.38
C VAL A 19 8.55 5.10 6.56
N THR A 20 7.86 6.06 7.14
CA THR A 20 7.19 7.11 6.37
C THR A 20 8.21 8.16 5.90
N ASP A 21 9.41 7.71 5.54
CA ASP A 21 10.39 8.57 4.87
C ASP A 21 9.78 8.86 3.50
N ALA A 22 9.37 10.12 3.32
CA ALA A 22 8.45 10.60 2.29
C ALA A 22 8.44 9.71 1.03
N LEU A 23 7.35 8.93 0.86
CA LEU A 23 7.12 8.08 -0.31
C LEU A 23 7.65 8.81 -1.55
N PRO A 24 8.70 8.29 -2.20
CA PRO A 24 9.40 9.08 -3.18
C PRO A 24 8.45 9.47 -4.31
N SER A 25 8.34 10.78 -4.55
CA SER A 25 7.46 11.33 -5.59
C SER A 25 7.75 10.75 -6.98
N SER A 26 9.00 10.30 -7.21
CA SER A 26 9.41 9.69 -8.48
C SER A 26 9.29 8.17 -8.46
N PHE A 27 8.67 7.63 -9.50
CA PHE A 27 8.55 6.19 -9.74
C PHE A 27 9.90 5.46 -9.79
N LYS A 28 10.94 6.11 -10.33
CA LYS A 28 12.28 5.53 -10.41
C LYS A 28 12.90 5.31 -9.03
N LYS A 29 12.65 6.24 -8.09
CA LYS A 29 13.12 6.14 -6.71
C LYS A 29 12.31 5.10 -5.94
N PHE A 30 11.00 5.04 -6.17
CA PHE A 30 10.11 4.03 -5.55
C PHE A 30 10.55 2.59 -5.84
N ARG A 31 10.90 2.27 -7.09
CA ARG A 31 11.40 0.93 -7.46
C ARG A 31 12.75 0.55 -6.83
N ARG A 32 13.53 1.52 -6.37
CA ARG A 32 14.85 1.30 -5.74
C ARG A 32 14.76 1.09 -4.22
N ILE A 33 13.57 1.23 -3.63
CA ILE A 33 13.37 0.93 -2.21
C ILE A 33 13.54 -0.58 -2.02
N PRO A 34 14.35 -1.04 -1.04
CA PRO A 34 14.61 -2.46 -0.82
C PRO A 34 13.35 -3.31 -0.65
N GLU A 35 12.35 -2.77 0.06
CA GLU A 35 11.06 -3.44 0.26
C GLU A 35 10.29 -3.63 -1.04
N VAL A 36 10.29 -2.62 -1.91
CA VAL A 36 9.59 -2.66 -3.20
C VAL A 36 10.27 -3.65 -4.14
N GLU A 37 11.60 -3.66 -4.18
CA GLU A 37 12.35 -4.66 -4.94
C GLU A 37 12.06 -6.08 -4.43
N SER A 38 12.09 -6.28 -3.11
CA SER A 38 11.82 -7.58 -2.48
C SER A 38 10.42 -8.08 -2.80
N PHE A 39 9.42 -7.18 -2.82
CA PHE A 39 8.07 -7.52 -3.25
C PHE A 39 8.02 -7.98 -4.72
N TYR A 40 8.69 -7.25 -5.63
CA TYR A 40 8.73 -7.67 -7.04
C TYR A 40 9.45 -9.00 -7.23
N ARG A 41 10.55 -9.26 -6.50
CA ARG A 41 11.23 -10.55 -6.49
C ARG A 41 10.33 -11.67 -6.00
N PHE A 42 9.64 -11.48 -4.87
CA PHE A 42 8.69 -12.45 -4.34
C PHE A 42 7.61 -12.84 -5.36
N ILE A 43 7.00 -11.85 -6.02
CA ILE A 43 6.00 -12.11 -7.06
C ILE A 43 6.60 -12.89 -8.24
N PHE A 44 7.82 -12.55 -8.65
CA PHE A 44 8.51 -13.20 -9.76
C PHE A 44 8.91 -14.65 -9.43
N GLU A 45 9.58 -14.85 -8.30
CA GLU A 45 10.15 -16.14 -7.87
C GLU A 45 9.05 -17.19 -7.59
N ASN A 46 7.86 -16.75 -7.19
CA ASN A 46 6.72 -17.63 -6.90
C ASN A 46 5.69 -17.71 -8.04
N ASP A 47 5.99 -17.14 -9.21
CA ASP A 47 5.08 -17.06 -10.38
C ASP A 47 3.67 -16.49 -10.07
N LEU A 48 3.60 -15.52 -9.15
CA LEU A 48 2.32 -14.95 -8.67
C LEU A 48 1.82 -13.78 -9.52
N ARG A 49 2.28 -13.64 -10.76
CA ARG A 49 1.98 -12.46 -11.59
C ARG A 49 0.49 -12.35 -11.92
N LYS A 50 -0.14 -13.48 -12.26
CA LYS A 50 -1.58 -13.55 -12.56
C LYS A 50 -2.40 -13.17 -11.33
N GLU A 51 -1.98 -13.67 -10.17
CA GLU A 51 -2.74 -13.54 -8.93
C GLU A 51 -2.60 -12.11 -8.39
N GLY A 52 -1.39 -11.57 -8.47
CA GLY A 52 -1.11 -10.16 -8.20
C GLY A 52 -1.95 -9.23 -9.08
N LYS A 53 -2.07 -9.52 -10.38
CA LYS A 53 -2.93 -8.73 -11.28
C LYS A 53 -4.40 -8.74 -10.83
N VAL A 54 -4.95 -9.91 -10.50
CA VAL A 54 -6.34 -10.04 -10.03
C VAL A 54 -6.57 -9.22 -8.75
N ILE A 55 -5.62 -9.22 -7.82
CA ILE A 55 -5.72 -8.45 -6.58
C ILE A 55 -5.68 -6.94 -6.86
N ILE A 56 -4.75 -6.48 -7.70
CA ILE A 56 -4.65 -5.07 -8.09
C ILE A 56 -5.94 -4.59 -8.75
N ASP A 57 -6.50 -5.37 -9.67
CA ASP A 57 -7.76 -5.05 -10.36
C ASP A 57 -8.92 -4.89 -9.37
N LYS A 58 -9.04 -5.79 -8.38
CA LYS A 58 -10.04 -5.68 -7.31
C LYS A 58 -9.87 -4.40 -6.48
N ILE A 59 -8.63 -4.02 -6.15
CA ILE A 59 -8.34 -2.78 -5.40
C ILE A 59 -8.73 -1.55 -6.23
N LEU A 60 -8.38 -1.52 -7.51
CA LEU A 60 -8.71 -0.41 -8.42
C LEU A 60 -10.22 -0.26 -8.57
N LEU A 61 -10.95 -1.36 -8.71
CA LEU A 61 -12.42 -1.36 -8.76
C LEU A 61 -13.02 -0.80 -7.47
N LYS A 62 -12.58 -1.28 -6.30
CA LYS A 62 -13.04 -0.75 -4.99
C LYS A 62 -12.80 0.75 -4.89
N ARG A 63 -11.61 1.24 -5.27
CA ARG A 63 -11.27 2.67 -5.30
C ARG A 63 -12.15 3.47 -6.26
N LYS A 64 -12.53 2.90 -7.41
CA LYS A 64 -13.46 3.53 -8.36
C LYS A 64 -14.86 3.65 -7.75
N LEU A 65 -15.37 2.59 -7.13
CA LEU A 65 -16.68 2.57 -6.49
C LEU A 65 -16.78 3.60 -5.35
N ILE A 66 -15.75 3.68 -4.49
CA ILE A 66 -15.67 4.68 -3.41
C ILE A 66 -15.73 6.10 -3.98
N ARG A 67 -14.95 6.40 -5.03
CA ARG A 67 -14.97 7.71 -5.70
C ARG A 67 -16.33 8.04 -6.31
N MET A 68 -17.02 7.06 -6.90
CA MET A 68 -18.36 7.26 -7.46
C MET A 68 -19.40 7.51 -6.36
N ALA A 69 -19.34 6.76 -5.25
CA ALA A 69 -20.22 6.97 -4.10
C ALA A 69 -20.05 8.38 -3.50
N ALA A 70 -18.82 8.84 -3.34
CA ALA A 70 -18.52 10.19 -2.85
C ALA A 70 -19.06 11.30 -3.80
N LYS A 71 -18.96 11.11 -5.11
CA LYS A 71 -19.54 12.03 -6.11
C LYS A 71 -21.07 12.05 -6.07
N ASN A 72 -21.72 10.92 -5.84
CA ASN A 72 -23.18 10.86 -5.74
C ASN A 72 -23.71 11.46 -4.44
N ALA A 73 -22.98 11.27 -3.33
CA ALA A 73 -23.30 11.90 -2.04
C ALA A 73 -23.20 13.43 -2.12
N SER A 74 -22.12 13.96 -2.70
CA SER A 74 -21.96 15.42 -2.88
C SER A 74 -23.03 16.05 -3.78
N LYS A 75 -23.44 15.36 -4.86
CA LYS A 75 -24.56 15.82 -5.70
C LYS A 75 -25.89 15.88 -4.96
N LYS A 76 -26.23 14.87 -4.13
CA LYS A 76 -27.46 14.89 -3.32
C LYS A 76 -27.49 16.04 -2.33
N THR A 77 -26.37 16.32 -1.66
CA THR A 77 -26.28 17.46 -0.73
C THR A 77 -26.39 18.81 -1.45
N SER A 78 -25.80 18.95 -2.64
CA SER A 78 -25.94 20.19 -3.43
C SER A 78 -27.38 20.44 -3.89
N ARG A 79 -28.09 19.42 -4.37
CA ARG A 79 -29.47 19.53 -4.86
C ARG A 79 -30.48 19.78 -3.73
N ALA A 80 -30.22 19.24 -2.53
CA ALA A 80 -31.02 19.52 -1.33
C ALA A 80 -30.85 20.95 -0.81
N LYS A 81 -29.71 21.60 -1.07
CA LYS A 81 -29.49 23.02 -0.71
C LYS A 81 -30.15 23.98 -1.70
N THR A 82 -30.20 23.65 -2.99
CA THR A 82 -30.84 24.49 -4.02
C THR A 82 -32.37 24.40 -4.02
N ALA A 83 -32.96 23.35 -3.45
CA ALA A 83 -34.42 23.17 -3.37
C ALA A 83 -35.09 23.79 -2.12
N LYS A 84 -34.31 24.50 -1.29
CA LYS A 84 -34.79 25.14 -0.04
C LYS A 84 -34.84 26.68 -0.13
N HIS A 85 -34.76 27.25 -1.33
CA HIS A 85 -34.75 28.69 -1.55
C HIS A 85 -35.82 29.11 -2.55
#